data_AF-A0A0Z8LF71-F1
#
_entry.id   AF-A0A0Z8LF71-F1
#
_cell.length_a   1.000
_cell.length_b   1.000
_cell.length_c   1.000
_cell.angle_alpha   90.00
_cell.angle_beta   90.00
_cell.angle_gamma   90.00
#
_symmetry.space_group_name_H-M   'P 1'
#
loop_
_entity.id
_entity.type
_entity.pdbx_description
1 polymer ?
#
loop_
_entity_poly.entity_id
_entity_poly.type
_entity_poly.pdbx_seq_one_letter_code
_entity_poly.pdbx_strand_id
1 'polypeptide(L)'
;MTQAFFPIHTLETVSPELRENLATVKKNNGGYIPNLIGLLANSPTALETYQTVSGINRRSSLNPTEREVVQITAAVANGCGFCVAGHTAISIK
;
A
#
# COMPACT_ATOMS: atom_id res chain seq x y z
N MET A 1 9.99 -22.61 11.19
CA MET A 1 9.07 -21.47 11.06
C MET A 1 8.28 -21.65 9.77
N THR A 2 7.04 -22.11 9.84
CA THR A 2 6.16 -22.19 8.67
C THR A 2 5.64 -20.79 8.38
N GLN A 3 6.24 -20.11 7.41
CA GLN A 3 5.72 -18.82 6.96
C GLN A 3 4.36 -19.07 6.29
N ALA A 4 3.29 -18.60 6.90
CA ALA A 4 1.97 -18.63 6.27
C ALA A 4 2.02 -17.72 5.02
N PHE A 5 1.76 -18.30 3.86
CA PHE A 5 1.68 -17.58 2.60
C PHE A 5 0.26 -17.02 2.44
N PHE A 6 0.15 -15.70 2.35
CA PHE A 6 -1.10 -15.04 1.95
C PHE A 6 -1.12 -14.89 0.42
N PRO A 7 -2.27 -15.09 -0.24
CA PRO A 7 -2.39 -14.82 -1.65
C PRO A 7 -2.28 -13.31 -1.92
N ILE A 8 -1.68 -12.96 -3.05
CA ILE A 8 -1.69 -11.59 -3.56
C ILE A 8 -2.82 -11.49 -4.58
N HIS A 9 -3.90 -10.81 -4.22
CA HIS A 9 -5.07 -10.70 -5.08
C HIS A 9 -4.79 -9.82 -6.32
N THR A 10 -5.39 -10.24 -7.42
CA THR A 10 -5.48 -9.55 -8.71
C THR A 10 -6.94 -9.15 -8.97
N LEU A 11 -7.25 -8.52 -10.11
CA LEU A 11 -8.63 -8.18 -10.47
C LEU A 11 -9.53 -9.41 -10.67
N GLU A 12 -8.92 -10.53 -11.06
CA GLU A 12 -9.58 -11.80 -11.31
C GLU A 12 -9.84 -12.58 -10.02
N THR A 13 -8.95 -12.45 -9.03
CA THR A 13 -8.98 -13.26 -7.80
C THR A 13 -9.51 -12.54 -6.58
N VAL A 14 -9.72 -11.21 -6.63
CA VAL A 14 -10.31 -10.43 -5.54
C VAL A 14 -11.84 -10.61 -5.48
N SER A 15 -12.43 -10.41 -4.30
CA SER A 15 -13.89 -10.37 -4.14
C SER A 15 -14.53 -9.30 -5.04
N PRO A 16 -15.77 -9.51 -5.53
CA PRO A 16 -16.43 -8.57 -6.41
C PRO A 16 -16.52 -7.14 -5.85
N GLU A 17 -16.75 -6.97 -4.54
CA GLU A 17 -16.88 -5.63 -3.93
C GLU A 17 -15.57 -4.80 -3.98
N LEU A 18 -14.40 -5.44 -4.04
CA LEU A 18 -13.10 -4.75 -4.08
C LEU A 18 -12.57 -4.54 -5.51
N ARG A 19 -13.22 -5.12 -6.53
CA ARG A 19 -12.71 -5.10 -7.91
C ARG A 19 -12.56 -3.68 -8.46
N GLU A 20 -13.55 -2.81 -8.22
CA GLU A 20 -13.49 -1.41 -8.67
C GLU A 20 -12.38 -0.63 -7.94
N ASN A 21 -12.19 -0.88 -6.64
CA ASN A 21 -11.13 -0.29 -5.86
C ASN A 21 -9.75 -0.65 -6.44
N LEU A 22 -9.48 -1.94 -6.66
CA LEU A 22 -8.22 -2.41 -7.22
C LEU A 22 -8.02 -1.93 -8.67
N ALA A 23 -9.07 -1.81 -9.47
CA ALA A 23 -8.99 -1.24 -10.81
C ALA A 23 -8.56 0.23 -10.77
N THR A 24 -9.08 1.00 -9.82
CA THR A 24 -8.69 2.39 -9.57
C THR A 24 -7.22 2.49 -9.15
N VAL A 25 -6.78 1.63 -8.22
CA VAL A 25 -5.36 1.53 -7.84
C VAL A 25 -4.48 1.22 -9.05
N LYS A 26 -4.88 0.25 -9.88
CA LYS A 26 -4.14 -0.13 -11.10
C LYS A 26 -3.97 1.05 -12.04
N LYS A 27 -5.06 1.80 -12.28
CA LYS A 27 -5.06 2.99 -13.13
C LYS A 27 -4.12 4.07 -12.58
N ASN A 28 -4.23 4.40 -11.29
CA ASN A 28 -3.44 5.46 -10.65
C ASN A 28 -1.94 5.17 -10.58
N ASN A 29 -1.55 3.89 -10.66
CA ASN A 29 -0.16 3.46 -10.64
C ASN A 29 0.40 3.16 -12.04
N GLY A 30 -0.28 3.57 -13.12
CA GLY A 30 0.22 3.38 -14.49
C GLY A 30 0.16 1.92 -14.97
N GLY A 31 -0.82 1.15 -14.47
CA GLY A 31 -1.15 -0.17 -15.00
C GLY A 31 -0.82 -1.36 -14.10
N TYR A 32 -0.33 -1.15 -12.88
CA TYR A 32 -0.02 -2.23 -11.93
C TYR A 32 -0.66 -2.02 -10.55
N ILE A 33 -0.88 -3.12 -9.81
CA ILE A 33 -1.36 -3.09 -8.43
C ILE A 33 -0.16 -3.41 -7.53
N PRO A 34 0.26 -2.52 -6.62
CA PRO A 34 1.32 -2.85 -5.66
C PRO A 34 0.94 -4.07 -4.82
N ASN A 35 1.86 -5.01 -4.58
CA ASN A 35 1.55 -6.25 -3.87
C ASN A 35 0.97 -6.03 -2.46
N LEU A 36 1.29 -4.92 -1.79
CA LEU A 36 0.66 -4.55 -0.52
C LEU A 36 -0.86 -4.41 -0.65
N ILE A 37 -1.36 -3.82 -1.74
CA ILE A 37 -2.80 -3.69 -1.98
C ILE A 37 -3.43 -5.06 -2.23
N GLY A 38 -2.79 -5.89 -3.05
CA GLY A 38 -3.25 -7.27 -3.29
C GLY A 38 -3.21 -8.15 -2.03
N LEU A 39 -2.24 -7.92 -1.13
CA LEU A 39 -2.16 -8.59 0.17
C LEU A 39 -3.27 -8.13 1.11
N LEU A 40 -3.45 -6.81 1.27
CA LEU A 40 -4.47 -6.25 2.16
C LEU A 40 -5.90 -6.59 1.69
N ALA A 41 -6.10 -6.86 0.39
CA ALA A 41 -7.38 -7.31 -0.14
C ALA A 41 -7.88 -8.66 0.43
N ASN A 42 -7.04 -9.43 1.13
CA ASN A 42 -7.49 -10.56 1.95
C ASN A 42 -8.42 -10.13 3.11
N SER A 43 -8.38 -8.85 3.51
CA SER A 43 -9.22 -8.25 4.53
C SER A 43 -9.70 -6.87 4.06
N PRO A 44 -10.94 -6.76 3.56
CA PRO A 44 -11.49 -5.49 3.05
C PRO A 44 -11.32 -4.32 4.02
N THR A 45 -11.51 -4.55 5.31
CA THR A 45 -11.36 -3.52 6.36
C THR A 45 -9.90 -3.10 6.58
N ALA A 46 -8.93 -3.99 6.41
CA ALA A 46 -7.51 -3.64 6.46
C ALA A 46 -7.10 -2.80 5.24
N LEU A 47 -7.58 -3.16 4.04
CA LEU A 47 -7.37 -2.38 2.82
C LEU A 47 -7.98 -0.98 2.94
N GLU A 48 -9.23 -0.89 3.41
CA GLU A 48 -9.92 0.37 3.66
C GLU A 48 -9.14 1.23 4.67
N THR A 49 -8.71 0.64 5.79
CA THR A 49 -7.91 1.35 6.80
C THR A 49 -6.66 1.95 6.18
N TYR A 50 -5.90 1.17 5.41
CA TYR A 50 -4.69 1.64 4.77
C TYR A 50 -4.95 2.82 3.82
N GLN A 51 -5.95 2.71 2.95
CA GLN A 51 -6.25 3.74 1.96
C GLN A 51 -6.80 5.01 2.59
N THR A 52 -7.72 4.87 3.54
CA THR A 52 -8.34 6.00 4.26
C THR A 52 -7.30 6.75 5.08
N VAL A 53 -6.50 6.04 5.89
CA VAL A 53 -5.43 6.67 6.69
C VAL A 53 -4.34 7.26 5.80
N SER A 54 -3.99 6.62 4.67
CA SER A 54 -3.08 7.21 3.68
C SER A 54 -3.60 8.55 3.14
N GLY A 55 -4.90 8.65 2.86
CA GLY A 55 -5.55 9.89 2.45
C GLY A 55 -5.53 10.97 3.54
N ILE A 56 -5.76 10.58 4.80
CA ILE A 56 -5.68 11.49 5.95
C ILE A 56 -4.25 12.00 6.14
N ASN A 57 -3.25 11.11 6.14
CA ASN A 57 -1.84 11.46 6.35
C ASN A 57 -1.31 12.44 5.30
N ARG A 58 -1.75 12.31 4.03
CA ARG A 58 -1.39 13.27 2.96
C ARG A 58 -1.82 14.71 3.25
N ARG A 59 -2.76 14.92 4.17
CA ARG A 59 -3.29 16.23 4.58
C ARG A 59 -2.91 16.61 6.02
N SER A 60 -1.94 15.92 6.62
CA SER A 60 -1.40 16.26 7.94
C SER A 60 -0.67 17.61 7.92
N SER A 61 -0.22 18.07 9.10
CA SER A 61 0.64 19.25 9.24
C SER A 61 2.06 19.07 8.68
N LEU A 62 2.50 17.83 8.43
CA LEU A 62 3.81 17.54 7.83
C LEU A 62 3.76 17.77 6.32
N ASN A 63 4.82 18.39 5.79
CA ASN A 63 4.99 18.54 4.35
C ASN A 63 5.30 17.18 3.66
N PRO A 64 5.23 17.09 2.32
CA PRO A 64 5.47 15.82 1.61
C PRO A 64 6.81 15.16 1.96
N THR A 65 7.90 15.92 2.03
CA THR A 65 9.23 15.40 2.36
C THR A 65 9.30 14.89 3.80
N GLU A 66 8.76 15.63 4.77
CA GLU A 66 8.74 15.22 6.17
C GLU A 66 7.94 13.93 6.38
N ARG A 67 6.84 13.74 5.63
CA ARG A 67 6.09 12.49 5.67
C ARG A 67 6.93 11.32 5.21
N GLU A 68 7.66 11.45 4.10
CA GLU A 68 8.52 10.38 3.61
C GLU A 68 9.73 10.12 4.54
N VAL A 69 10.25 11.15 5.24
CA VAL A 69 11.24 10.96 6.31
C VAL A 69 10.69 10.02 7.39
N VAL A 70 9.47 10.25 7.88
CA VAL A 70 8.83 9.38 8.88
C VAL A 70 8.61 7.98 8.32
N GLN A 71 8.02 7.87 7.13
CA GLN A 71 7.65 6.57 6.53
C GLN A 71 8.87 5.69 6.24
N ILE A 72 9.93 6.25 5.66
CA ILE A 72 11.16 5.50 5.35
C ILE A 72 11.88 5.11 6.65
N THR A 73 11.98 6.03 7.62
CA THR A 73 12.59 5.73 8.92
C THR A 73 11.85 4.60 9.63
N ALA A 74 10.52 4.66 9.68
CA ALA A 74 9.70 3.60 10.27
C ALA A 74 9.82 2.28 9.51
N ALA A 75 9.87 2.31 8.17
CA ALA A 75 10.03 1.12 7.34
C ALA A 75 11.38 0.41 7.61
N VAL A 76 12.47 1.17 7.72
CA VAL A 76 13.80 0.64 8.06
C VAL A 76 13.81 0.09 9.49
N ALA A 77 13.30 0.85 10.46
CA ALA A 77 13.26 0.44 11.86
C ALA A 77 12.44 -0.85 12.08
N ASN A 78 11.38 -1.04 11.30
CA ASN A 78 10.54 -2.24 11.34
C ASN A 78 11.02 -3.36 10.40
N GLY A 79 12.15 -3.22 9.71
CA GLY A 79 12.68 -4.23 8.80
C GLY A 79 11.77 -4.54 7.59
N CYS A 80 10.92 -3.59 7.15
CA CYS A 80 9.99 -3.80 6.04
C CYS A 80 10.65 -3.46 4.69
N GLY A 81 11.25 -4.45 4.03
CA GLY A 81 11.88 -4.26 2.70
C GLY A 81 10.93 -3.74 1.62
N PHE A 82 9.67 -4.22 1.60
CA PHE A 82 8.65 -3.73 0.64
C PHE A 82 8.36 -2.23 0.86
N CYS A 83 8.22 -1.82 2.11
CA CYS A 83 7.90 -0.45 2.48
C CYS A 83 9.07 0.49 2.13
N VAL A 84 10.31 0.09 2.41
CA VAL A 84 11.51 0.84 2.03
C VAL A 84 11.54 1.05 0.52
N ALA A 85 11.37 -0.02 -0.27
CA ALA A 85 11.37 0.08 -1.73
C ALA A 85 10.23 0.97 -2.25
N GLY A 86 9.02 0.81 -1.72
CA GLY A 86 7.85 1.60 -2.12
C GLY A 86 8.00 3.09 -1.84
N HIS A 87 8.40 3.47 -0.62
CA HIS A 87 8.57 4.87 -0.24
C HIS A 87 9.80 5.52 -0.89
N THR A 88 10.84 4.74 -1.20
CA THR A 88 11.95 5.21 -2.05
C THR A 88 11.46 5.56 -3.46
N ALA A 89 10.64 4.69 -4.07
CA ALA A 89 10.08 4.96 -5.40
C ALA A 89 9.12 6.15 -5.44
N ILE A 90 8.40 6.43 -4.34
CA ILE A 90 7.57 7.63 -4.19
C ILE A 90 8.44 8.89 -4.10
N SER A 91 9.56 8.82 -3.37
CA SER A 91 10.40 9.99 -3.09
C SER A 91 11.27 10.43 -4.28
N ILE A 92 11.48 9.55 -5.27
CA ILE A 92 12.32 9.83 -6.45
C ILE A 92 11.50 10.29 -7.66
N LYS A 93 10.20 9.99 -7.70
CA LYS A 93 9.30 10.36 -8.80
C LYS A 93 8.79 11.78 -8.67
#